data_AF-A0A256GA28-F1
#
_entry.id   AF-A0A256GA28-F1
#
_cell.length_a   1.000
_cell.length_b   1.000
_cell.length_c   1.000
_cell.angle_alpha   90.00
_cell.angle_beta   90.00
_cell.angle_gamma   90.00
#
_symmetry.space_group_name_H-M   'P 1'
#
loop_
_entity.id
_entity.type
_entity.pdbx_description
1 polymer ?
#
loop_
_entity_poly.entity_id
_entity_poly.type
_entity_poly.pdbx_seq_one_letter_code
_entity_poly.pdbx_strand_id
1 'polypeptide(L)'
;MSLEAGQRITLNESWSLTPQAQLMWSSVDFDSFTDAYGARISSHAGDSLTGRIGLAANYQNSFTGADGRKVDTSIYGIANLYQALIGENRIDYAGTRMATDDDRSWGGIGMGGTYQWAEAKYELYGEATINTALNHFADSYTIKGNLGFKVRW
;
A
#
# COMPACT_ATOMS: atom_id res chain seq x y z
N MET A 1 3.71 14.72 -3.39
CA MET A 1 4.94 14.21 -4.03
C MET A 1 5.33 12.88 -3.40
N SER A 2 5.88 11.94 -4.14
CA SER A 2 6.37 10.68 -3.58
C SER A 2 7.65 10.21 -4.26
N LEU A 3 8.55 9.63 -3.48
CA LEU A 3 9.76 8.96 -3.95
C LEU A 3 9.62 7.47 -3.62
N GLU A 4 9.90 6.60 -4.58
CA GLU A 4 9.85 5.15 -4.40
C GLU A 4 11.16 4.54 -4.87
N ALA A 5 11.68 3.61 -4.08
CA ALA A 5 12.85 2.81 -4.40
C ALA A 5 12.56 1.35 -4.08
N GLY A 6 12.85 0.46 -5.01
CA GLY A 6 12.71 -0.98 -4.81
C GLY A 6 13.67 -1.74 -5.69
N GLN A 7 14.14 -2.89 -5.20
CA GLN A 7 15.09 -3.72 -5.93
C GLN A 7 14.67 -5.19 -5.85
N ARG A 8 14.48 -5.82 -7.00
CA ARG A 8 14.24 -7.26 -7.07
C ARG A 8 15.55 -8.02 -6.91
N ILE A 9 15.56 -8.98 -5.99
CA ILE A 9 16.65 -9.88 -5.67
C ILE A 9 16.16 -11.30 -5.97
N THR A 10 16.71 -11.91 -7.01
CA THR A 10 16.43 -13.31 -7.33
C THR A 10 17.17 -14.21 -6.36
N LEU A 11 16.43 -15.06 -5.63
CA LEU A 11 17.02 -16.03 -4.70
C LEU A 11 17.36 -17.34 -5.39
N ASN A 12 16.49 -17.82 -6.28
CA ASN A 12 16.66 -19.03 -7.07
C ASN A 12 15.82 -18.94 -8.36
N GLU A 13 15.74 -20.04 -9.13
CA GLU A 13 15.01 -20.10 -10.41
C GLU A 13 13.52 -19.78 -10.28
N SER A 14 12.92 -20.02 -9.11
CA SER A 14 11.49 -19.81 -8.88
C SER A 14 11.18 -18.65 -7.93
N TRP A 15 12.06 -18.32 -6.97
CA TRP A 15 11.82 -17.34 -5.92
C TRP A 15 12.61 -16.05 -6.14
N SER A 16 11.93 -14.92 -5.93
CA SER A 16 12.55 -13.60 -5.84
C SER A 16 11.94 -12.77 -4.72
N LEU A 17 12.78 -12.00 -4.03
CA LEU A 17 12.36 -11.03 -3.03
C LEU A 17 12.52 -9.63 -3.59
N THR A 18 11.58 -8.75 -3.31
CA THR A 18 11.62 -7.34 -3.74
C THR A 18 11.37 -6.47 -2.51
N PRO A 19 12.42 -6.05 -1.80
CA PRO A 19 12.33 -4.94 -0.87
C PRO A 19 11.94 -3.66 -1.63
N GLN A 20 11.03 -2.90 -1.05
CA GLN A 20 10.56 -1.62 -1.54
C GLN A 20 10.41 -0.63 -0.38
N ALA A 21 10.71 0.63 -0.64
CA ALA A 21 10.51 1.72 0.27
C ALA A 21 9.97 2.90 -0.52
N GLN A 22 8.98 3.58 0.04
CA GLN A 22 8.36 4.73 -0.57
C GLN A 22 8.21 5.82 0.49
N LEU A 23 8.55 7.05 0.15
CA LEU A 23 8.36 8.23 0.97
C LEU A 23 7.35 9.13 0.28
N MET A 24 6.24 9.40 0.94
CA MET A 24 5.17 10.23 0.43
C MET A 24 5.11 11.51 1.25
N TRP A 25 5.29 12.65 0.59
CA TRP A 25 5.12 13.97 1.18
C TRP A 25 3.90 14.64 0.55
N SER A 26 2.98 15.09 1.37
CA SER A 26 1.83 15.87 0.92
C SER A 26 1.73 17.12 1.78
N SER A 27 1.88 18.28 1.15
CA SER A 27 1.44 19.54 1.73
C SER A 27 0.04 19.82 1.19
N VAL A 28 -0.89 20.12 2.09
CA VAL A 28 -2.24 20.55 1.72
C VAL A 28 -2.38 21.99 2.16
N ASP A 29 -2.28 22.90 1.18
CA ASP A 29 -2.66 24.29 1.35
C ASP A 29 -4.19 24.38 1.24
N PHE A 30 -4.87 24.57 2.37
CA PHE A 30 -6.27 25.01 2.36
C PHE A 30 -6.31 26.53 2.40
N ASP A 31 -6.93 27.14 1.38
CA ASP A 31 -7.32 28.56 1.47
C ASP A 31 -8.30 28.75 2.63
N SER A 32 -8.02 29.71 3.50
CA SER A 32 -8.85 30.01 4.67
C SER A 32 -10.23 30.50 4.25
N PHE A 33 -11.30 29.80 4.64
CA PHE A 33 -12.68 30.33 4.52
C PHE A 33 -13.14 30.86 5.89
N THR A 34 -13.68 32.08 5.91
CA THR A 34 -14.23 32.69 7.13
C THR A 34 -15.73 32.45 7.15
N ASP A 35 -16.24 31.72 8.15
CA ASP A 35 -17.69 31.55 8.34
C ASP A 35 -18.33 32.82 8.95
N ALA A 36 -19.62 33.04 8.68
CA ALA A 36 -20.39 34.23 9.01
C ALA A 36 -20.56 34.50 10.52
N TYR A 37 -20.06 33.61 11.38
CA TYR A 37 -20.10 33.71 12.84
C TYR A 37 -18.78 34.14 13.50
N GLY A 38 -17.76 34.54 12.72
CA GLY A 38 -16.52 35.13 13.26
C GLY A 38 -15.56 34.14 13.94
N ALA A 39 -15.78 32.84 13.78
CA ALA A 39 -14.84 31.82 14.23
C ALA A 39 -13.68 31.69 13.23
N ARG A 40 -12.49 32.19 13.60
CA ARG A 40 -11.26 32.01 12.82
C ARG A 40 -10.78 30.57 12.96
N ILE A 41 -11.13 29.73 12.00
CA ILE A 41 -10.55 28.39 11.85
C ILE A 41 -9.25 28.53 11.05
N SER A 42 -8.12 28.75 11.74
CA SER A 42 -6.80 28.62 11.11
C SER A 42 -6.44 27.14 11.05
N SER A 43 -6.85 26.46 9.99
CA SER A 43 -6.29 25.14 9.65
C SER A 43 -4.83 25.37 9.24
N HIS A 44 -3.89 25.08 10.15
CA HIS A 44 -2.47 25.14 9.84
C HIS A 44 -2.18 24.23 8.65
N ALA A 45 -1.37 24.74 7.71
CA ALA A 45 -0.80 23.97 6.60
C ALA A 45 -0.15 22.71 7.17
N GLY A 46 -0.81 21.58 6.97
CA GLY A 46 -0.38 20.30 7.51
C GLY A 46 0.52 19.61 6.50
N ASP A 47 1.81 19.86 6.58
CA ASP A 47 2.79 19.03 5.87
C ASP A 47 2.73 17.62 6.46
N SER A 48 2.29 16.65 5.65
CA SER A 48 2.24 15.25 6.03
C SER A 48 3.36 14.49 5.33
N LEU A 49 4.19 13.81 6.11
CA LEU A 49 5.23 12.91 5.61
C LEU A 49 4.92 11.50 6.08
N THR A 50 4.69 10.60 5.13
CA THR A 50 4.45 9.17 5.38
C THR A 50 5.54 8.34 4.74
N GLY A 51 6.25 7.55 5.54
CA GLY A 51 7.14 6.49 5.07
C GLY A 51 6.37 5.20 4.88
N ARG A 52 6.65 4.47 3.81
CA ARG A 52 6.21 3.10 3.56
C ARG A 52 7.42 2.23 3.34
N ILE A 53 7.49 1.11 4.03
CA ILE A 53 8.44 0.04 3.74
C ILE A 53 7.64 -1.22 3.40
N GLY A 54 8.11 -1.99 2.43
CA GLY A 54 7.46 -3.22 2.06
C GLY A 54 8.43 -4.27 1.54
N LEU A 55 8.01 -5.51 1.62
CA LEU A 55 8.76 -6.65 1.14
C LEU A 55 7.82 -7.58 0.39
N ALA A 56 8.09 -7.79 -0.89
CA ALA A 56 7.34 -8.73 -1.73
C ALA A 56 8.16 -10.00 -2.00
N ALA A 57 7.59 -11.16 -1.73
CA ALA A 57 8.12 -12.45 -2.14
C ALA A 57 7.32 -12.95 -3.34
N ASN A 58 8.01 -13.22 -4.45
CA ASN A 58 7.40 -13.71 -5.68
C ASN A 58 7.92 -15.12 -5.94
N TYR A 59 7.01 -16.03 -6.27
CA TYR A 59 7.28 -17.39 -6.69
C TYR A 59 6.71 -17.61 -8.09
N GLN A 60 7.54 -18.04 -9.02
CA GLN A 60 7.17 -18.31 -10.40
C GLN A 60 7.42 -19.79 -10.69
N ASN A 61 6.46 -20.43 -11.34
CA ASN A 61 6.53 -21.82 -11.75
C ASN A 61 6.00 -21.98 -13.18
N SER A 62 6.72 -22.73 -13.99
CA SER A 62 6.38 -22.99 -15.38
C SER A 62 6.29 -24.50 -15.58
N PHE A 63 5.13 -25.00 -15.99
CA PHE A 63 4.91 -26.43 -16.23
C PHE A 63 4.13 -26.66 -17.51
N THR A 64 4.20 -27.88 -18.04
CA THR A 64 3.39 -28.29 -19.18
C THR A 64 2.07 -28.86 -18.65
N GLY A 65 0.95 -28.24 -19.00
CA GLY A 65 -0.38 -28.71 -18.62
C GLY A 65 -0.74 -30.04 -19.30
N ALA A 66 -1.83 -30.66 -18.85
CA ALA A 66 -2.33 -31.94 -19.39
C ALA A 66 -2.58 -31.91 -20.91
N ASP A 67 -2.86 -30.72 -21.46
CA ASP A 67 -3.09 -30.50 -22.89
C ASP A 67 -1.79 -30.34 -23.72
N GLY A 68 -0.61 -30.55 -23.12
CA GLY A 68 0.69 -30.37 -23.78
C GLY A 68 1.13 -28.91 -23.96
N ARG A 69 0.36 -27.95 -23.41
CA ARG A 69 0.64 -26.51 -23.53
C ARG A 69 1.39 -25.98 -22.31
N LYS A 70 2.26 -25.00 -22.52
CA LYS A 70 2.97 -24.33 -21.44
C LYS A 70 2.01 -23.51 -20.58
N VAL A 71 2.10 -23.69 -19.27
CA VAL A 71 1.39 -22.96 -18.23
C VAL A 71 2.42 -22.26 -17.36
N ASP A 72 2.31 -20.94 -17.25
CA ASP A 72 3.16 -20.11 -16.41
C ASP A 72 2.30 -19.57 -15.27
N THR A 73 2.64 -19.93 -14.03
CA THR A 73 1.95 -19.48 -12.83
C THR A 73 2.91 -18.65 -11.99
N SER A 74 2.49 -17.46 -11.60
CA SER A 74 3.24 -16.64 -10.65
C SER A 74 2.35 -16.36 -9.45
N ILE A 75 2.90 -16.45 -8.26
CA ILE A 75 2.26 -16.00 -7.04
C ILE A 75 3.20 -15.03 -6.33
N TYR A 76 2.64 -14.05 -5.64
CA TYR A 76 3.42 -13.17 -4.80
C TYR A 76 2.69 -12.86 -3.51
N GLY A 77 3.44 -12.71 -2.44
CA GLY A 77 2.99 -12.17 -1.17
C GLY A 77 3.74 -10.88 -0.89
N ILE A 78 3.08 -9.89 -0.33
CA ILE A 78 3.67 -8.61 0.01
C ILE A 78 3.25 -8.19 1.41
N ALA A 79 4.20 -7.73 2.21
CA ALA A 79 3.93 -7.06 3.46
C ALA A 79 4.36 -5.60 3.31
N ASN A 80 3.54 -4.67 3.80
CA ASN A 80 3.79 -3.24 3.80
C ASN A 80 3.55 -2.70 5.22
N LEU A 81 4.40 -1.78 5.64
CA LEU A 81 4.26 -1.00 6.86
C LEU A 81 4.34 0.46 6.47
N TYR A 82 3.36 1.25 6.91
CA TYR A 82 3.29 2.69 6.73
C TYR A 82 3.46 3.36 8.09
N GLN A 83 4.28 4.38 8.14
CA GLN A 83 4.54 5.17 9.33
C GLN A 83 4.45 6.65 8.98
N ALA A 84 3.59 7.38 9.68
CA ALA A 84 3.61 8.84 9.63
C ALA A 84 4.83 9.34 10.41
N LEU A 85 5.67 10.14 9.75
CA LEU A 85 6.91 10.70 10.33
C LEU A 85 6.73 12.18 10.70
N ILE A 86 5.93 12.92 9.95
CA ILE A 86 5.61 14.34 10.19
C ILE A 86 4.11 14.53 9.96
N GLY A 87 3.45 15.13 10.94
CA GLY A 87 2.01 15.36 10.98
C GLY A 87 1.62 15.74 12.40
N GLU A 88 1.94 16.96 12.83
CA GLU A 88 1.43 17.49 14.07
C GLU A 88 -0.08 17.71 13.92
N ASN A 89 -0.89 16.76 14.38
CA ASN A 89 -2.28 17.03 14.74
C ASN A 89 -2.29 17.79 16.08
N ARG A 90 -1.61 18.94 16.16
CA ARG A 90 -1.68 19.83 17.30
C ARG A 90 -2.99 20.61 17.22
N ILE A 91 -4.06 19.97 17.68
CA ILE A 91 -5.32 20.64 17.94
C ILE A 91 -5.12 21.48 19.20
N ASP A 92 -4.75 22.75 19.03
CA ASP A 92 -4.81 23.73 20.11
C ASP A 92 -6.29 24.08 20.37
N TYR A 93 -6.98 23.24 21.14
CA TYR A 93 -8.29 23.57 21.73
C TYR A 93 -8.04 24.10 23.15
N ALA A 94 -8.03 25.42 23.28
CA ALA A 94 -8.32 26.18 24.50
C ALA A 94 -7.94 25.51 25.85
N GLY A 95 -6.64 25.22 26.06
CA GLY A 95 -6.08 25.13 27.40
C GLY A 95 -6.11 23.78 28.13
N THR A 96 -6.34 22.65 27.46
CA THR A 96 -6.11 21.33 28.10
C THR A 96 -5.03 20.56 27.35
N ARG A 97 -3.87 20.37 28.00
CA ARG A 97 -2.75 19.56 27.49
C ARG A 97 -3.17 18.09 27.43
N MET A 98 -3.68 17.66 26.29
CA MET A 98 -3.83 16.26 25.94
C MET A 98 -2.64 15.90 25.03
N ALA A 99 -1.58 15.35 25.62
CA ALA A 99 -0.54 14.67 24.86
C ALA A 99 -1.19 13.43 24.23
N THR A 100 -1.54 13.54 22.96
CA THR A 100 -2.05 12.41 22.18
C THR A 100 -0.84 11.85 21.45
N ASP A 101 -0.32 10.72 21.93
CA ASP A 101 0.68 9.86 21.28
C ASP A 101 0.13 9.43 19.89
N ASP A 102 0.30 10.28 18.88
CA ASP A 102 -0.25 10.10 17.52
C ASP A 102 0.83 9.53 16.56
N ASP A 103 1.41 8.39 16.91
CA ASP A 103 2.28 7.61 16.01
C ASP A 103 1.45 6.58 15.23
N ARG A 104 0.63 7.08 14.29
CA ARG A 104 -0.36 6.27 13.58
C ARG A 104 0.29 5.38 12.50
N SER A 105 0.85 4.25 12.93
CA SER A 105 1.42 3.20 12.07
C SER A 105 0.34 2.28 11.49
N TRP A 106 0.42 1.96 10.20
CA TRP A 106 -0.50 1.06 9.51
C TRP A 106 0.25 -0.13 8.94
N GLY A 107 -0.28 -1.33 9.15
CA GLY A 107 0.23 -2.56 8.55
C GLY A 107 -0.67 -3.01 7.42
N GLY A 108 -0.08 -3.54 6.35
CA GLY A 108 -0.81 -4.13 5.24
C GLY A 108 -0.15 -5.41 4.77
N ILE A 109 -0.94 -6.45 4.54
CA ILE A 109 -0.49 -7.67 3.87
C ILE A 109 -1.31 -7.88 2.61
N GLY A 110 -0.66 -8.31 1.55
CA GLY A 110 -1.30 -8.63 0.29
C GLY A 110 -0.74 -9.90 -0.29
N MET A 111 -1.53 -10.52 -1.14
CA MET A 111 -1.11 -11.64 -1.95
C MET A 111 -1.79 -11.53 -3.30
N GLY A 112 -1.08 -11.94 -4.34
CA GLY A 112 -1.63 -12.02 -5.67
C GLY A 112 -1.05 -13.18 -6.44
N GLY A 113 -1.69 -13.50 -7.55
CA GLY A 113 -1.26 -14.53 -8.45
C GLY A 113 -1.69 -14.25 -9.87
N THR A 114 -0.89 -14.74 -10.80
CA THR A 114 -1.17 -14.74 -12.22
C THR A 114 -1.11 -16.18 -12.72
N TYR A 115 -2.04 -16.52 -13.60
CA TYR A 115 -2.15 -17.80 -14.24
C TYR A 115 -2.23 -17.58 -15.75
N GLN A 116 -1.17 -17.95 -16.45
CA GLN A 116 -1.04 -17.83 -17.89
C GLN A 116 -1.09 -19.22 -18.51
N TRP A 117 -1.93 -19.40 -19.51
CA TRP A 117 -2.07 -20.67 -20.23
C TRP A 117 -2.18 -20.47 -21.74
N ALA A 118 -2.07 -21.58 -22.47
CA ALA A 118 -2.04 -21.62 -23.92
C ALA A 118 -0.95 -20.70 -24.50
N GLU A 119 0.30 -20.91 -24.08
CA GLU A 119 1.47 -20.16 -24.55
C GLU A 119 1.33 -18.64 -24.28
N ALA A 120 0.84 -18.30 -23.09
CA ALA A 120 0.58 -16.92 -22.64
C ALA A 120 -0.49 -16.16 -23.46
N LYS A 121 -1.37 -16.87 -24.17
CA LYS A 121 -2.53 -16.27 -24.88
C LYS A 121 -3.58 -15.74 -23.92
N TYR A 122 -3.80 -16.45 -22.81
CA TYR A 122 -4.75 -16.08 -21.78
C TYR A 122 -4.03 -15.90 -20.46
N GLU A 123 -4.33 -14.82 -19.76
CA GLU A 123 -3.78 -14.50 -18.45
C GLU A 123 -4.92 -14.11 -17.51
N LEU A 124 -5.04 -14.82 -16.40
CA LEU A 124 -5.90 -14.44 -15.29
C LEU A 124 -5.01 -13.96 -14.16
N TYR A 125 -5.32 -12.80 -13.58
CA TYR A 125 -4.64 -12.32 -12.39
C TYR A 125 -5.63 -11.94 -11.31
N GLY A 126 -5.21 -12.13 -10.07
CA GLY A 126 -5.98 -11.76 -8.89
C GLY A 126 -5.06 -11.31 -7.79
N GLU A 127 -5.47 -10.29 -7.04
CA GLU A 127 -4.79 -9.82 -5.84
C GLU A 127 -5.80 -9.56 -4.73
N ALA A 128 -5.40 -9.81 -3.50
CA ALA A 128 -6.14 -9.47 -2.30
C ALA A 128 -5.19 -8.82 -1.31
N THR A 129 -5.54 -7.66 -0.79
CA THR A 129 -4.75 -6.91 0.19
C THR A 129 -5.62 -6.50 1.35
N ILE A 130 -5.13 -6.73 2.56
CA ILE A 130 -5.75 -6.35 3.82
C ILE A 130 -4.85 -5.33 4.49
N ASN A 131 -5.38 -4.15 4.79
CA ASN A 131 -4.68 -3.10 5.52
C ASN A 131 -5.40 -2.84 6.84
N THR A 132 -4.64 -2.78 7.94
CA THR A 132 -5.13 -2.54 9.29
C THR A 132 -4.31 -1.45 9.96
N ALA A 133 -4.96 -0.55 10.69
CA ALA A 133 -4.27 0.36 11.59
C ALA A 133 -3.76 -0.42 12.81
N LEU A 134 -2.48 -0.24 13.18
CA LEU A 134 -1.89 -0.99 14.29
C LEU A 134 -2.24 -0.39 15.67
N ASN A 135 -2.58 0.90 15.73
CA ASN A 135 -2.78 1.62 17.00
C ASN A 135 -4.25 1.67 17.48
N HIS A 136 -5.22 1.51 16.58
CA HIS A 136 -6.63 1.29 16.91
C HIS A 136 -7.12 0.10 16.09
N PHE A 137 -6.85 -1.10 16.58
CA PHE A 137 -7.25 -2.39 15.97
C PHE A 137 -8.78 -2.56 15.81
N ALA A 138 -9.59 -1.58 16.25
CA ALA A 138 -11.04 -1.69 16.38
C ALA A 138 -11.86 -0.90 15.34
N ASP A 139 -11.35 0.19 14.75
CA ASP A 139 -12.23 1.13 14.02
C ASP A 139 -12.04 1.19 12.49
N SER A 140 -10.91 0.71 11.94
CA SER A 140 -10.68 0.83 10.50
C SER A 140 -9.79 -0.27 9.91
N TYR A 141 -10.43 -1.20 9.21
CA TYR A 141 -9.78 -2.18 8.33
C TYR A 141 -10.21 -1.93 6.88
N THR A 142 -9.28 -2.01 5.94
CA THR A 142 -9.56 -1.87 4.51
C THR A 142 -9.15 -3.14 3.79
N ILE A 143 -10.12 -3.80 3.18
CA ILE A 143 -9.90 -4.95 2.31
C ILE A 143 -10.02 -4.47 0.87
N LYS A 144 -9.02 -4.80 0.05
CA LYS A 144 -9.01 -4.55 -1.39
C LYS A 144 -8.82 -5.88 -2.10
N GLY A 145 -9.60 -6.12 -3.14
CA GLY A 145 -9.42 -7.28 -4.01
C GLY A 145 -9.59 -6.86 -5.45
N ASN A 146 -8.63 -7.19 -6.30
CA ASN A 146 -8.74 -6.98 -7.75
C ASN A 146 -8.66 -8.33 -8.46
N LEU A 147 -9.47 -8.48 -9.50
CA LEU A 147 -9.45 -9.62 -10.39
C LEU A 147 -9.49 -9.08 -11.81
N GLY A 148 -8.63 -9.61 -12.68
CA GLY A 148 -8.57 -9.19 -14.06
C GLY A 148 -8.21 -10.34 -14.99
N PHE A 149 -8.71 -10.25 -16.21
CA PHE A 149 -8.48 -11.22 -17.26
C PHE A 149 -7.95 -10.49 -18.50
N LYS A 150 -6.91 -11.05 -19.11
CA LYS A 150 -6.22 -10.48 -20.25
C LYS A 150 -6.09 -11.52 -21.35
N VAL A 151 -6.37 -11.08 -22.58
CA VAL A 151 -6.25 -11.88 -23.80
C VAL A 151 -5.23 -11.21 -24.71
N ARG A 152 -4.30 -11.99 -25.25
CA ARG A 152 -3.33 -11.54 -26.27
C ARG A 152 -3.71 -12.17 -27.60
N TRP A 153 -3.80 -11.37 -28.65
CA TRP A 153 -4.12 -11.78 -30.03
C TRP A 153 -2.91 -11.64 -30.94
#